data_AF-A0A2K3MJL8-F1
#
_entry.id   AF-A0A2K3MJL8-F1
#
_cell.length_a   1.000
_cell.length_b   1.000
_cell.length_c   1.000
_cell.angle_alpha   90.00
_cell.angle_beta   90.00
_cell.angle_gamma   90.00
#
_symmetry.space_group_name_H-M   'P 1'
#
loop_
_entity.id
_entity.type
_entity.pdbx_description
1 polymer ?
#
loop_
_entity_poly.entity_id
_entity_poly.type
_entity_poly.pdbx_seq_one_letter_code
_entity_poly.pdbx_strand_id
1 'polypeptide(L)'
;MRRRIWNLLFNSPFPTSNFRFTASRYYCTDPSRILNHNRPGPLVQYKNLVNQGKLQHDPYQETVATELQNLLARLENYERQMEEYHVNLSKWENSRENERRRILTEEVEKQQNDEDWWRRLNNKITERWTTNSR
;
A
#
# COMPACT_ATOMS: atom_id res chain seq x y z
N MET A 1 26.48 49.05 -9.17
CA MET A 1 26.64 48.68 -7.74
C MET A 1 25.29 48.24 -7.19
N ARG A 2 25.10 46.92 -6.99
CA ARG A 2 24.26 46.27 -5.96
C ARG A 2 24.35 44.76 -6.21
N ARG A 3 25.16 44.10 -5.39
CA ARG A 3 25.32 42.64 -5.31
C ARG A 3 24.22 42.07 -4.39
N ARG A 4 24.00 40.74 -4.52
CA ARG A 4 23.18 39.84 -3.68
C ARG A 4 21.69 39.92 -4.03
N ILE A 5 21.01 38.82 -4.37
CA ILE A 5 20.98 37.52 -3.70
C ILE A 5 20.87 36.41 -4.77
N TRP A 6 21.98 35.72 -5.03
CA TRP A 6 21.96 34.35 -5.56
C TRP A 6 22.33 33.44 -4.39
N ASN A 7 21.74 32.24 -4.36
CA ASN A 7 21.73 31.25 -3.28
C ASN A 7 20.57 31.46 -2.31
N LEU A 8 19.47 30.73 -2.51
CA LEU A 8 18.71 30.10 -1.43
C LEU A 8 17.60 29.12 -1.90
N LEU A 9 17.64 28.58 -3.13
CA LEU A 9 16.65 27.55 -3.55
C LEU A 9 17.25 26.31 -4.21
N PHE A 10 18.58 26.15 -4.21
CA PHE A 10 19.26 24.87 -4.45
C PHE A 10 19.73 24.30 -3.11
N ASN A 11 18.78 23.93 -2.25
CA ASN A 11 18.98 23.06 -1.08
C ASN A 11 17.62 22.81 -0.41
N SER A 12 16.71 22.19 -1.14
CA SER A 12 15.74 21.31 -0.49
C SER A 12 16.24 19.90 -0.76
N PRO A 13 16.53 19.09 0.28
CA PRO A 13 16.69 17.67 0.04
C PRO A 13 15.41 17.23 -0.65
N PHE A 14 15.53 16.44 -1.71
CA PHE A 14 14.40 15.62 -2.15
C PHE A 14 13.68 15.17 -0.89
N PRO A 15 12.36 15.40 -0.74
CA PRO A 15 11.68 14.68 0.31
C PRO A 15 11.91 13.24 -0.10
N THR A 16 12.84 12.58 0.59
CA THR A 16 12.75 11.16 0.83
C THR A 16 11.35 11.08 1.39
N SER A 17 10.42 10.76 0.49
CA SER A 17 9.12 10.26 0.86
C SER A 17 9.52 9.02 1.62
N ASN A 18 9.74 9.22 2.92
CA ASN A 18 9.47 8.24 3.92
C ASN A 18 7.98 8.01 3.69
N PHE A 19 7.65 7.22 2.66
CA PHE A 19 6.65 6.19 2.76
C PHE A 19 6.98 5.62 4.10
N ARG A 20 6.27 6.11 5.11
CA ARG A 20 6.14 5.45 6.38
C ARG A 20 5.59 4.13 5.89
N PHE A 21 6.48 3.16 5.64
CA PHE A 21 6.16 1.75 5.62
C PHE A 21 5.25 1.65 6.80
N THR A 22 3.95 1.54 6.52
CA THR A 22 2.91 1.52 7.53
C THR A 22 3.40 0.50 8.52
N ALA A 23 3.89 0.99 9.67
CA ALA A 23 4.84 0.28 10.52
C ALA A 23 4.33 -1.13 10.62
N SER A 24 5.07 -2.11 10.07
CA SER A 24 4.56 -3.46 9.80
C SER A 24 3.77 -3.90 11.02
N ARG A 25 2.45 -3.76 10.89
CA ARG A 25 1.54 -3.70 12.02
C ARG A 25 1.30 -5.17 12.26
N TYR A 26 2.23 -5.81 12.97
CA TYR A 26 2.15 -7.20 13.41
C TYR A 26 0.97 -7.33 14.40
N TYR A 27 -0.25 -7.16 13.92
CA TYR A 27 -1.47 -7.53 14.63
C TYR A 27 -1.75 -9.04 14.49
N CYS A 28 -0.99 -9.74 13.65
CA CYS A 28 -1.01 -11.18 13.59
C CYS A 28 -0.02 -11.72 14.62
N THR A 29 -0.52 -12.02 15.83
CA THR A 29 -0.01 -13.18 16.58
C THR A 29 0.14 -14.32 15.59
N ASP A 30 1.37 -14.81 15.43
CA ASP A 30 1.79 -15.91 14.57
C ASP A 30 0.63 -16.85 14.14
N PRO A 31 0.13 -16.76 12.89
CA PRO A 31 -1.03 -17.51 12.40
C PRO A 31 -0.90 -19.03 12.56
N SER A 32 0.35 -19.51 12.59
CA SER A 32 0.71 -20.90 12.81
C SER A 32 0.24 -21.46 14.16
N ARG A 33 -0.09 -20.61 15.13
CA ARG A 33 -0.60 -21.05 16.44
C ARG A 33 -2.09 -21.38 16.43
N ILE A 34 -2.89 -20.70 15.62
CA ILE A 34 -4.35 -20.92 15.54
C ILE A 34 -4.65 -22.00 14.51
N LEU A 35 -3.94 -21.98 13.38
CA LEU A 35 -4.14 -22.87 12.24
C LEU A 35 -3.08 -23.98 12.23
N ASN A 36 -3.08 -24.86 13.23
CA ASN A 36 -2.44 -26.16 13.04
C ASN A 36 -3.28 -26.99 12.06
N HIS A 37 -3.12 -26.76 10.75
CA HIS A 37 -3.86 -27.43 9.67
C HIS A 37 -3.78 -28.97 9.71
N ASN A 38 -2.78 -29.51 10.39
CA ASN A 38 -2.59 -30.95 10.53
C ASN A 38 -3.44 -31.56 11.65
N ARG A 39 -4.15 -30.74 12.44
CA ARG A 39 -5.03 -31.25 13.48
C ARG A 39 -6.46 -31.40 12.94
N PRO A 40 -7.11 -32.55 13.17
CA PRO A 40 -8.52 -32.71 12.88
C PRO A 40 -9.32 -31.64 13.63
N GLY A 41 -10.37 -31.12 13.02
CA GLY A 41 -11.17 -30.07 13.63
C GLY A 41 -11.90 -30.53 14.91
N PRO A 42 -12.36 -29.59 15.76
CA PRO A 42 -12.92 -29.91 17.07
C PRO A 42 -14.05 -30.94 17.06
N LEU A 43 -14.97 -30.86 16.08
CA LEU A 43 -16.07 -31.81 15.95
C LEU A 43 -15.57 -33.23 15.60
N VAL A 44 -14.58 -33.32 14.71
CA VAL A 44 -13.97 -34.60 14.32
C VAL A 44 -13.23 -35.21 15.51
N GLN A 45 -12.51 -34.39 16.29
CA GLN A 45 -11.84 -34.84 17.51
C GLN A 45 -12.85 -35.36 18.54
N TYR A 46 -13.93 -34.62 18.79
CA TYR A 46 -14.99 -35.04 19.69
C TYR A 46 -15.57 -36.40 19.29
N LYS A 47 -15.99 -36.56 18.01
CA LYS A 47 -16.54 -37.82 17.50
C LYS A 47 -15.56 -38.98 17.62
N ASN A 48 -14.27 -38.73 17.35
CA ASN A 48 -13.23 -39.74 17.50
C ASN A 48 -13.06 -40.20 18.96
N LEU A 49 -13.14 -39.29 19.94
CA LEU A 49 -13.05 -39.63 21.36
C LEU A 49 -14.27 -40.45 21.83
N VAL A 50 -15.46 -40.10 21.35
CA VAL A 50 -16.69 -40.87 21.61
C VAL A 50 -16.59 -42.27 21.00
N ASN A 51 -16.19 -42.37 19.74
CA ASN A 51 -16.04 -43.67 19.05
C ASN A 51 -14.98 -44.58 19.69
N GLN A 52 -13.92 -43.99 20.27
CA GLN A 52 -12.89 -44.72 21.02
C GLN A 52 -13.35 -45.14 22.43
N GLY A 53 -14.55 -44.74 22.86
CA GLY A 53 -15.04 -44.97 24.23
C GLY A 53 -14.29 -44.16 25.30
N LYS A 54 -13.48 -43.17 24.90
CA LYS A 54 -12.72 -42.31 25.83
C LYS A 54 -13.59 -41.18 26.40
N LEU A 55 -14.70 -40.87 25.73
CA LEU A 55 -15.64 -39.83 26.11
C LEU A 55 -17.06 -40.37 25.98
N GLN A 56 -17.90 -40.10 26.97
CA GLN A 56 -19.33 -40.39 26.87
C GLN A 56 -19.97 -39.37 25.93
N HIS A 57 -20.91 -39.82 25.10
CA HIS A 57 -21.66 -38.92 24.23
C HIS A 57 -22.51 -37.94 25.06
N ASP A 58 -22.29 -36.64 24.84
CA ASP A 58 -23.06 -35.53 25.41
C ASP A 58 -23.51 -34.58 24.28
N PRO A 59 -24.84 -34.38 24.09
CA PRO A 59 -25.38 -33.46 23.09
C PRO A 59 -24.86 -32.01 23.23
N TYR A 60 -24.61 -31.54 24.45
CA TYR A 60 -24.12 -30.18 24.68
C TYR A 60 -22.67 -30.03 24.20
N GLN A 61 -21.83 -31.02 24.52
CA GLN A 61 -20.45 -31.05 24.04
C GLN A 61 -20.36 -31.15 22.51
N GLU A 62 -21.22 -31.96 21.87
CA GLU A 62 -21.26 -32.01 20.40
C GLU A 62 -21.65 -30.67 19.79
N THR A 63 -22.63 -29.99 20.40
CA THR A 63 -23.07 -28.66 19.96
C THR A 63 -21.92 -27.66 20.05
N VAL A 64 -21.22 -27.61 21.19
CA VAL A 64 -20.06 -26.74 21.37
C VAL A 64 -18.95 -27.06 20.36
N ALA A 65 -18.66 -28.33 20.12
CA ALA A 65 -17.65 -28.74 19.14
C ALA A 65 -18.02 -28.32 17.72
N THR A 66 -19.31 -28.36 17.38
CA THR A 66 -19.86 -27.92 16.08
C THR A 66 -19.74 -26.40 15.92
N GLU A 67 -20.16 -25.63 16.93
CA GLU A 67 -20.06 -24.17 16.88
C GLU A 67 -18.59 -23.70 16.81
N LEU A 68 -17.70 -24.36 17.55
CA LEU A 68 -16.27 -24.06 17.49
C LEU A 68 -15.67 -24.36 16.10
N GLN A 69 -16.08 -25.48 15.48
CA GLN A 69 -15.69 -25.80 14.11
C GLN A 69 -16.13 -24.71 13.12
N ASN A 70 -17.38 -24.23 13.25
CA ASN A 70 -17.92 -23.18 12.40
C ASN A 70 -17.19 -21.85 12.60
N LEU A 71 -16.88 -21.49 13.85
CA LEU A 71 -16.12 -20.29 14.17
C LEU A 71 -14.73 -20.32 13.54
N LEU A 72 -14.01 -21.44 13.65
CA LEU A 72 -12.69 -21.59 13.04
C LEU A 72 -12.74 -21.45 11.52
N ALA A 73 -13.73 -22.05 10.86
CA ALA A 73 -13.90 -21.91 9.41
C ALA A 73 -14.17 -20.45 8.99
N ARG A 74 -14.95 -19.70 9.79
CA ARG A 74 -15.18 -18.26 9.55
C ARG A 74 -13.90 -17.44 9.74
N LEU A 75 -13.10 -17.75 10.76
CA LEU A 75 -11.83 -17.08 11.01
C LEU A 75 -10.84 -17.31 9.86
N GLU A 76 -10.70 -18.55 9.37
CA GLU A 76 -9.88 -18.85 8.20
C GLU A 76 -10.32 -18.04 6.97
N ASN A 77 -11.63 -17.92 6.75
CA ASN A 77 -12.15 -17.09 5.67
C ASN A 77 -11.85 -15.60 5.87
N TYR A 78 -11.97 -15.07 7.10
CA TYR A 78 -11.61 -13.68 7.39
C TYR A 78 -10.13 -13.41 7.19
N GLU A 79 -9.25 -14.33 7.57
CA GLU A 79 -7.81 -14.23 7.33
C GLU A 79 -7.52 -14.08 5.84
N ARG A 80 -8.10 -14.96 5.01
CA ARG A 80 -7.96 -14.87 3.55
C ARG A 80 -8.47 -13.54 2.98
N GLN A 81 -9.61 -13.08 3.45
CA GLN A 81 -10.18 -11.79 3.03
C GLN A 81 -9.30 -10.61 3.44
N MET A 82 -8.68 -10.66 4.63
CA MET A 82 -7.75 -9.64 5.10
C MET A 82 -6.46 -9.62 4.26
N GLU A 83 -5.91 -10.78 3.92
CA GLU A 83 -4.75 -10.88 3.02
C GLU A 83 -5.06 -10.27 1.65
N GLU A 84 -6.21 -10.64 1.05
CA GLU A 84 -6.64 -10.08 -0.23
C GLU A 84 -6.85 -8.57 -0.15
N TYR A 85 -7.48 -8.09 0.93
CA TYR A 85 -7.67 -6.66 1.17
C TYR A 85 -6.33 -5.91 1.19
N HIS A 86 -5.32 -6.43 1.89
CA HIS A 86 -4.01 -5.81 1.97
C HIS A 86 -3.29 -5.78 0.60
N VAL A 87 -3.41 -6.85 -0.19
CA VAL A 87 -2.88 -6.88 -1.57
C VAL A 87 -3.55 -5.81 -2.43
N ASN A 88 -4.87 -5.70 -2.36
CA ASN A 88 -5.63 -4.74 -3.16
C ASN A 88 -5.36 -3.29 -2.73
N LEU A 89 -5.23 -3.05 -1.42
CA LEU A 89 -4.87 -1.74 -0.89
C LEU A 89 -3.51 -1.29 -1.40
N SER A 90 -2.50 -2.16 -1.34
CA SER A 90 -1.15 -1.87 -1.85
C SER A 90 -1.14 -1.55 -3.35
N LYS A 91 -1.88 -2.33 -4.16
CA LYS A 91 -2.03 -2.05 -5.59
C LYS A 91 -2.64 -0.68 -5.85
N TRP A 92 -3.69 -0.33 -5.10
CA TRP A 92 -4.37 0.96 -5.24
C TRP A 92 -3.50 2.13 -4.82
N GLU A 93 -2.75 2.01 -3.72
CA GLU A 93 -1.79 3.04 -3.27
C GLU A 93 -0.71 3.28 -4.33
N ASN A 94 -0.15 2.21 -4.90
CA ASN A 94 0.84 2.31 -5.96
C ASN A 94 0.28 2.95 -7.23
N SER A 95 -0.91 2.54 -7.66
CA SER A 95 -1.56 3.12 -8.85
C SER A 95 -1.81 4.62 -8.67
N ARG A 96 -2.30 5.03 -7.50
CA ARG A 96 -2.52 6.43 -7.17
C ARG A 96 -1.23 7.23 -7.15
N GLU A 97 -0.18 6.71 -6.52
CA GLU A 97 1.10 7.40 -6.44
C GLU A 97 1.76 7.54 -7.82
N ASN A 98 1.65 6.52 -8.67
CA ASN A 98 2.14 6.58 -10.04
C ASN A 98 1.40 7.65 -10.85
N GLU A 99 0.09 7.73 -10.70
CA GLU A 99 -0.72 8.77 -11.33
C GLU A 99 -0.32 10.17 -10.85
N ARG A 100 -0.14 10.33 -9.53
CA ARG A 100 0.33 11.59 -8.93
C ARG A 100 1.69 12.01 -9.51
N ARG A 101 2.63 11.06 -9.65
CA ARG A 101 3.95 11.33 -10.25
C ARG A 101 3.84 11.73 -11.71
N ARG A 102 2.99 11.03 -12.48
CA ARG A 102 2.75 11.32 -13.89
C ARG A 102 2.27 12.77 -14.09
N ILE A 103 1.26 13.18 -13.34
CA ILE A 103 0.72 14.56 -13.42
C ILE A 103 1.81 15.59 -13.09
N LEU A 104 2.58 15.37 -12.02
CA LEU A 104 3.67 16.27 -11.65
C LEU A 104 4.75 16.36 -12.73
N THR A 105 5.12 15.25 -13.36
CA THR A 105 6.10 15.26 -14.46
C THR A 105 5.55 15.98 -15.69
N GLU A 106 4.28 15.76 -16.05
CA GLU A 106 3.62 16.42 -17.17
C GLU A 106 3.52 17.94 -16.96
N GLU A 107 3.21 18.39 -15.74
CA GLU A 107 3.17 19.81 -15.40
C GLU A 107 4.56 20.47 -15.50
N VAL A 108 5.61 19.81 -15.00
CA VAL A 108 6.99 20.30 -15.07
C VAL A 108 7.47 20.38 -16.53
N GLU A 109 7.22 19.35 -17.33
CA GLU A 109 7.59 19.33 -18.75
C GLU A 109 6.87 20.43 -19.54
N LYS A 110 5.58 20.65 -19.26
CA LYS A 110 4.81 21.72 -19.89
C LYS A 110 5.38 23.10 -19.54
N GLN A 111 5.66 23.37 -18.27
CA GLN A 111 6.27 24.64 -17.85
C GLN A 111 7.64 24.85 -18.49
N GLN A 112 8.47 23.81 -18.56
CA GLN A 112 9.78 23.88 -19.22
C GLN A 112 9.66 24.21 -20.72
N ASN A 113 8.72 23.56 -21.41
CA ASN A 113 8.45 23.82 -22.82
C ASN A 113 7.94 25.26 -23.07
N ASP A 114 7.06 25.75 -22.21
CA ASP A 114 6.53 27.12 -22.28
C ASP A 114 7.64 28.16 -22.06
N GLU A 115 8.50 27.95 -21.05
CA GLU A 115 9.68 28.80 -20.79
C GLU A 115 10.68 28.79 -21.96
N ASP A 116 10.95 27.62 -22.53
CA ASP A 116 11.84 27.49 -23.68
C ASP A 116 11.25 28.15 -24.93
N TRP A 117 9.92 28.09 -25.12
CA TRP A 117 9.23 28.82 -26.18
C TRP A 117 9.36 30.34 -26.00
N TRP A 118 9.11 30.86 -24.80
CA TRP A 118 9.28 32.28 -24.48
C TRP A 118 10.72 32.76 -24.67
N ARG A 119 11.70 31.95 -24.26
CA ARG A 119 13.13 32.23 -24.46
C ARG A 119 13.48 32.37 -25.94
N ARG A 120 13.01 31.43 -26.79
CA ARG A 120 13.24 31.49 -28.25
C ARG A 120 12.61 32.72 -28.88
N LEU A 121 11.39 33.07 -28.47
CA LEU A 121 10.69 34.26 -28.96
C LEU A 121 11.45 35.54 -28.61
N ASN A 122 11.87 35.68 -27.34
CA ASN A 122 12.61 36.85 -26.88
C ASN A 122 13.96 37.02 -27.58
N ASN A 123 14.69 35.92 -27.83
CA ASN A 123 15.94 35.98 -28.59
C ASN A 123 15.71 36.50 -30.01
N LYS A 124 14.69 36.00 -30.71
CA LYS A 124 14.34 36.43 -32.07
C LYS A 124 13.92 37.91 -32.13
N ILE A 125 13.16 38.37 -31.13
CA ILE A 125 12.79 39.78 -31.00
C ILE A 125 14.06 40.62 -30.79
N THR A 126 14.93 40.22 -29.88
CA THR A 126 16.19 40.93 -29.57
C THR A 126 17.11 41.02 -30.79
N GLU A 127 17.30 39.93 -31.52
CA GLU A 127 18.06 39.90 -32.78
C GLU A 127 17.49 40.88 -33.83
N ARG A 128 16.16 40.97 -33.95
CA ARG A 128 15.52 41.92 -34.86
C ARG A 128 15.77 43.38 -34.45
N TRP A 129 15.78 43.68 -33.15
CA TRP A 129 16.05 45.04 -32.67
C TRP A 129 17.52 45.43 -32.83
N THR A 130 18.46 44.50 -32.64
CA THR A 130 19.89 44.76 -32.81
C THR A 130 20.30 44.93 -34.27
N THR A 131 19.59 44.26 -35.19
CA THR A 131 19.80 44.41 -36.64
C THR A 131 19.19 45.70 -37.22
N ASN A 132 18.06 46.17 -36.69
CA ASN A 132 17.43 47.43 -37.12
C ASN A 132 17.98 48.70 -36.44
N SER A 133 18.76 48.57 -35.36
CA SER A 133 19.40 49.71 -34.67
C SER A 133 20.80 50.04 -35.22
N ARG A 134 21.12 49.58 -36.43
CA ARG A 134 22.39 49.77 -37.11
C ARG A 134 22.17 50.43 -38.46
#